data_AF-A0A7V2QFU7-F1
#
_entry.id   AF-A0A7V2QFU7-F1
#
_cell.length_a   1.000
_cell.length_b   1.000
_cell.length_c   1.000
_cell.angle_alpha   90.00
_cell.angle_beta   90.00
_cell.angle_gamma   90.00
#
_symmetry.space_group_name_H-M   'P 1'
#
loop_
_entity.id
_entity.type
_entity.pdbx_description
1 polymer ?
#
loop_
_entity_poly.entity_id
_entity_poly.type
_entity_poly.pdbx_seq_one_letter_code
_entity_poly.pdbx_strand_id
1 'polypeptide(L)' 'MGFWSRKRAEFEEMDRLIRENPGIRPAELARRLGVHRSTVQRRLPALEEAGYLYSEDERGGLWPFRRIRR' A
#
# COMPACT_ATOMS: atom_id res chain seq x y z
N MET A 1 -10.97 -14.30 -17.89
CA MET A 1 -10.56 -14.42 -16.46
C MET A 1 -9.20 -13.75 -16.23
N GLY A 2 -9.11 -12.41 -16.23
CA GLY A 2 -7.82 -11.69 -16.14
C GLY A 2 -7.75 -10.53 -15.14
N PHE A 3 -8.87 -10.19 -14.49
CA PHE A 3 -8.95 -9.03 -13.60
C PHE A 3 -8.31 -9.23 -12.24
N TRP A 4 -8.28 -10.47 -11.73
CA TRP A 4 -7.72 -10.80 -10.41
C TRP A 4 -6.20 -10.86 -10.38
N SER A 5 -5.57 -11.28 -11.49
CA SER A 5 -4.11 -11.43 -11.55
C SER A 5 -3.40 -10.07 -11.59
N ARG A 6 -3.94 -9.09 -12.34
CA ARG A 6 -3.35 -7.75 -12.44
C ARG A 6 -3.43 -6.98 -11.13
N LYS A 7 -4.55 -7.11 -10.39
CA LYS A 7 -4.71 -6.50 -9.06
C LYS A 7 -3.69 -7.01 -8.03
N ARG A 8 -3.32 -8.29 -8.07
CA ARG A 8 -2.31 -8.84 -7.15
C ARG A 8 -0.94 -8.22 -7.39
N ALA A 9 -0.50 -8.13 -8.63
CA ALA A 9 0.80 -7.54 -8.96
C ALA A 9 0.91 -6.08 -8.48
N GLU A 10 -0.18 -5.30 -8.62
CA GLU A 10 -0.21 -3.92 -8.13
C GLU A 10 -0.14 -3.81 -6.60
N PHE A 11 -0.76 -4.77 -5.89
CA PHE A 11 -0.72 -4.83 -4.43
C PHE A 11 0.65 -5.26 -3.91
N GLU A 12 1.30 -6.22 -4.58
CA GLU A 12 2.65 -6.66 -4.24
C GLU A 12 3.68 -5.54 -4.45
N GLU A 13 3.56 -4.77 -5.53
CA GLU A 13 4.41 -3.60 -5.79
C GLU A 13 4.21 -2.50 -4.72
N MET A 14 2.95 -2.22 -4.36
CA MET A 14 2.63 -1.28 -3.28
C MET A 14 3.22 -1.72 -1.93
N ASP A 15 3.04 -3.00 -1.57
CA ASP A 15 3.57 -3.55 -0.33
C ASP A 15 5.10 -3.47 -0.27
N ARG A 16 5.76 -3.83 -1.38
CA ARG A 16 7.21 -3.76 -1.51
C ARG A 16 7.71 -2.33 -1.26
N LEU A 17 7.12 -1.33 -1.91
CA LEU A 17 7.53 0.07 -1.77
C LEU A 17 7.35 0.59 -0.32
N ILE A 18 6.26 0.22 0.34
CA ILE A 18 6.00 0.60 1.74
C ILE A 18 6.99 -0.08 2.69
N ARG A 19 7.36 -1.34 2.45
CA ARG A 19 8.38 -2.05 3.24
C ARG A 19 9.79 -1.51 3.02
N GLU A 20 10.14 -1.16 1.79
CA GLU A 20 11.44 -0.56 1.45
C GLU A 20 11.56 0.88 1.96
N ASN A 21 10.44 1.59 2.12
CA ASN A 21 10.38 3.00 2.53
C ASN A 21 9.32 3.21 3.62
N PRO A 22 9.55 2.73 4.86
CA PRO A 22 8.61 2.95 5.95
C PRO A 22 8.46 4.46 6.24
N GLY A 23 7.22 4.92 6.39
CA GLY A 23 6.86 6.35 6.47
C GLY A 23 6.64 7.01 5.11
N ILE A 24 6.59 6.25 4.01
CA ILE A 24 6.28 6.79 2.68
C ILE A 24 4.88 7.41 2.65
N ARG A 25 4.79 8.64 2.15
CA ARG A 25 3.50 9.33 2.01
C ARG A 25 2.70 8.77 0.82
N PRO A 26 1.36 8.70 0.88
CA PRO A 26 0.54 8.27 -0.24
C PRO A 26 0.79 9.05 -1.54
N ALA A 27 1.16 10.33 -1.45
CA ALA A 27 1.52 11.15 -2.59
C ALA A 27 2.85 10.69 -3.26
N GLU A 28 3.85 10.32 -2.45
CA GLU A 28 5.13 9.81 -2.94
C GLU A 28 4.98 8.39 -3.50
N LEU A 29 4.22 7.55 -2.80
CA LEU A 29 3.85 6.21 -3.26
C LEU A 29 3.16 6.27 -4.63
N ALA A 30 2.21 7.21 -4.80
CA ALA A 30 1.53 7.44 -6.07
C ALA A 30 2.50 7.83 -7.20
N ARG A 31 3.47 8.71 -6.92
CA ARG A 31 4.50 9.12 -7.90
C ARG A 31 5.38 7.95 -8.33
N ARG A 32 5.84 7.13 -7.38
CA ARG A 32 6.67 5.95 -7.68
C ARG A 32 5.93 4.90 -8.50
N LEU A 33 4.63 4.72 -8.24
CA LEU A 33 3.77 3.79 -8.97
C LEU A 33 3.25 4.37 -10.29
N GLY A 34 3.48 5.64 -10.58
CA GLY A 34 2.92 6.31 -11.76
C GLY A 34 1.38 6.40 -11.76
N VAL A 35 0.75 6.38 -10.59
CA VAL A 35 -0.71 6.45 -10.44
C VAL A 35 -1.16 7.74 -9.74
N HIS A 36 -2.46 8.03 -9.79
CA HIS A 36 -3.01 9.16 -9.06
C HIS A 36 -3.09 8.89 -7.55
N ARG A 37 -2.93 9.93 -6.71
CA ARG A 37 -3.07 9.82 -5.25
C ARG A 37 -4.40 9.20 -4.81
N SER A 38 -5.49 9.50 -5.53
CA SER A 38 -6.82 8.96 -5.27
C SER A 38 -6.90 7.46 -5.54
N THR A 39 -6.07 6.96 -6.46
CA THR A 39 -5.95 5.53 -6.75
C THR A 39 -5.28 4.81 -5.58
N VAL A 40 -4.21 5.37 -5.02
CA VAL A 40 -3.57 4.82 -3.81
C VAL A 40 -4.56 4.77 -2.65
N GLN A 41 -5.26 5.87 -2.35
CA GLN A 41 -6.24 5.89 -1.27
C GLN A 41 -7.38 4.88 -1.44
N ARG A 42 -7.88 4.68 -2.66
CA ARG A 42 -8.90 3.65 -2.92
C ARG A 42 -8.37 2.22 -2.82
N ARG A 43 -7.07 2.01 -2.99
CA ARG A 43 -6.41 0.70 -2.89
C ARG A 43 -6.05 0.31 -1.47
N LEU A 44 -5.83 1.27 -0.58
CA LEU A 44 -5.49 1.00 0.82
C LEU A 44 -6.53 0.07 1.51
N PRO A 45 -7.85 0.32 1.45
CA PRO A 45 -8.83 -0.62 2.01
C PRO A 45 -8.78 -2.01 1.37
N ALA A 46 -8.58 -2.08 0.05
CA ALA A 46 -8.51 -3.35 -0.67
C ALA A 46 -7.23 -4.15 -0.33
N LEU A 47 -6.14 -3.47 0.02
CA LEU A 47 -4.92 -4.08 0.54
C LEU A 47 -5.15 -4.67 1.93
N GLU A 48 -5.86 -3.96 2.81
CA GLU A 48 -6.24 -4.44 4.13
C GLU A 48 -7.14 -5.68 4.04
N GLU A 49 -8.14 -5.67 3.15
CA GLU A 49 -8.97 -6.86 2.87
C GLU A 49 -8.15 -8.04 2.33
N ALA A 50 -7.08 -7.76 1.59
CA ALA A 50 -6.14 -8.77 1.11
C ALA A 50 -5.14 -9.25 2.18
N GLY A 51 -5.20 -8.70 3.41
CA GLY A 51 -4.37 -9.09 4.55
C GLY A 51 -3.09 -8.26 4.72
N TYR A 52 -2.91 -7.21 3.92
CA TYR A 52 -1.81 -6.27 4.04
C TYR A 52 -2.21 -5.13 4.97
N LEU A 53 -1.71 -5.17 6.20
CA LEU A 53 -2.03 -4.16 7.21
C LEU A 53 -0.97 -3.06 7.22
N TYR A 54 -1.42 -1.82 7.23
CA TYR A 54 -0.57 -0.63 7.30
C TYR A 54 -1.08 0.31 8.39
N SER A 55 -0.18 1.12 8.95
CA SER A 55 -0.52 2.21 9.87
C SER A 55 -0.12 3.54 9.24
N GLU A 56 -0.95 4.55 9.39
CA GLU A 56 -0.59 5.93 9.05
C GLU A 56 -0.04 6.64 10.29
N ASP A 57 1.04 7.41 10.15
CA ASP A 57 1.54 8.31 11.20
C ASP A 57 0.85 9.69 11.17
N GLU A 58 1.08 10.52 12.19
CA GLU A 58 0.49 11.86 12.33
C GLU A 58 0.74 12.82 11.16
N ARG A 59 1.76 12.54 10.32
CA ARG A 59 2.16 13.32 9.15
C ARG A 59 1.71 12.68 7.83
N GLY A 60 0.89 11.63 7.90
CA GLY A 60 0.35 10.92 6.75
C GLY A 60 1.32 9.95 6.08
N GLY A 61 2.34 9.44 6.80
CA GLY A 61 3.27 8.44 6.28
C GLY A 61 2.77 7.02 6.56
N LEU A 62 2.93 6.12 5.59
CA LEU A 62 2.49 4.73 5.68
C LEU A 62 3.60 3.84 6.21
N TRP A 63 3.25 3.03 7.21
CA TRP A 63 4.13 2.08 7.88
C TRP A 63 3.57 0.66 7.76
N PRO A 64 4.41 -0.36 7.48
CA PRO A 64 3.98 -1.74 7.54
C PRO A 64 3.54 -2.09 8.96
N PHE A 65 2.30 -2.54 9.13
CA PHE A 65 1.79 -2.94 10.43
C PHE A 65 2.44 -4.26 10.84
N ARG A 66 3.39 -4.20 11.77
CA ARG A 66 4.07 -5.38 12.28
C ARG A 66 3.09 -6.13 13.18
N ARG A 67 2.39 -7.11 12.63
CA ARG A 67 1.62 -8.07 13.44
C ARG A 67 2.60 -8.76 14.39
N ILE A 68 2.58 -8.41 15.68
CA ILE A 68 3.19 -9.23 16.73
C ILE A 68 2.46 -10.56 16.65
N ARG A 69 3.07 -11.55 16.00
CA ARG A 69 2.61 -12.94 16.12
C ARG A 69 2.87 -13.33 17.57
N ARG A 70 1.80 -13.41 18.35
CA ARG A 70 1.77 -14.16 19.60
C ARG A 70 1.35 -15.58 19.30
#